data_AF-A0A444HD70-F1
#
_entry.id   AF-A0A444HD70-F1
#
_cell.length_a   1.000
_cell.length_b   1.000
_cell.length_c   1.000
_cell.angle_alpha   90.00
_cell.angle_beta   90.00
_cell.angle_gamma   90.00
#
_symmetry.space_group_name_H-M   'P 1'
#
loop_
_entity.id
_entity.type
_entity.pdbx_description
1 polymer ?
#
loop_
_entity_poly.entity_id
_entity_poly.type
_entity_poly.pdbx_seq_one_letter_code
_entity_poly.pdbx_strand_id
1 'polypeptide(L)'
;MKKRLLILFIALLSLSTTQSQVNGAMDKAVLEQADDMGKKFIAKDYAGFLLYTHPIVVKNMGNREKMLEETTKSFKQLEAENITFLAVKFGAPSKIVKVDNEMQCIIPQMIEMKVPGGKLTAHTSLIAISNNKGKNWYFVDVSSNSMESMKMLLPTLSSELVLPEPQDPSFEEDPKQ
;
A
#
# COMPACT_ATOMS: atom_id res chain seq x y z
N MET A 1 -35.39 -51.12 35.74
CA MET A 1 -34.86 -49.88 36.37
C MET A 1 -33.54 -49.53 35.70
N LYS A 2 -33.44 -48.30 35.15
CA LYS A 2 -32.24 -47.44 34.97
C LYS A 2 -30.89 -48.18 34.86
N LYS A 3 -30.14 -48.11 33.76
CA LYS A 3 -29.45 -46.89 33.29
C LYS A 3 -28.98 -47.05 31.84
N ARG A 4 -29.18 -45.99 31.06
CA ARG A 4 -28.55 -45.76 29.75
C ARG A 4 -27.07 -45.45 29.97
N LEU A 5 -26.18 -45.94 29.11
CA LEU A 5 -24.93 -45.25 28.85
C LEU A 5 -24.60 -45.33 27.36
N LEU A 6 -25.04 -44.27 26.68
CA LEU A 6 -24.71 -43.89 25.32
C LEU A 6 -23.29 -43.32 25.35
N ILE A 7 -22.30 -44.03 24.77
CA ILE A 7 -20.95 -43.47 24.59
C ILE A 7 -20.97 -42.71 23.25
N LEU A 8 -21.17 -41.39 23.36
CA LEU A 8 -20.88 -40.43 22.29
C LEU A 8 -19.37 -40.46 22.01
N PHE A 9 -18.99 -40.83 20.79
CA PHE A 9 -17.64 -40.57 20.27
C PHE A 9 -17.57 -39.09 19.88
N ILE A 10 -17.09 -38.25 20.80
CA ILE A 10 -16.90 -36.81 20.57
C ILE A 10 -15.67 -36.65 19.67
N ALA A 11 -15.92 -36.24 18.43
CA ALA A 11 -14.91 -35.78 17.50
C ALA A 11 -14.31 -34.45 18.00
N LEU A 12 -13.23 -34.53 18.79
CA LEU A 12 -12.36 -33.39 19.10
C LEU A 12 -11.21 -33.36 18.07
N LEU A 13 -11.52 -32.99 16.83
CA LEU A 13 -10.53 -32.54 15.86
C LEU A 13 -10.30 -31.05 16.11
N SER A 14 -9.37 -30.75 17.02
CA SER A 14 -8.93 -29.40 17.33
C SER A 14 -8.36 -28.75 16.07
N LEU A 15 -9.06 -27.71 15.60
CA LEU A 15 -8.65 -26.80 14.53
C LEU A 15 -7.33 -26.11 14.91
N SER A 16 -6.23 -26.53 14.31
CA SER A 16 -4.93 -25.85 14.40
C SER A 16 -4.45 -25.42 13.01
N THR A 17 -5.21 -24.57 12.30
CA THR A 17 -4.80 -24.02 10.99
C THR A 17 -5.13 -22.53 10.79
N THR A 18 -5.39 -21.75 11.83
CA THR A 18 -5.95 -20.39 11.67
C THR A 18 -4.94 -19.27 11.39
N GLN A 19 -3.63 -19.45 11.57
CA GLN A 19 -2.68 -18.35 11.34
C GLN A 19 -2.31 -18.12 9.87
N SER A 20 -2.16 -19.18 9.08
CA SER A 20 -1.80 -19.04 7.65
C SER A 20 -2.96 -18.49 6.80
N GLN A 21 -4.19 -18.90 7.08
CA GLN A 21 -5.38 -18.44 6.36
C GLN A 21 -5.73 -16.97 6.64
N VAL A 22 -5.51 -16.49 7.87
CA VAL A 22 -5.78 -15.09 8.26
C VAL A 22 -4.76 -14.14 7.63
N ASN A 23 -3.48 -14.52 7.56
CA ASN A 23 -2.46 -13.70 6.90
C ASN A 23 -2.74 -13.60 5.39
N GLY A 24 -3.07 -14.71 4.72
CA GLY A 24 -3.41 -14.66 3.29
C GLY A 24 -4.64 -13.81 2.96
N ALA A 25 -5.65 -13.78 3.84
CA ALA A 25 -6.81 -12.90 3.67
C ALA A 25 -6.47 -11.41 3.87
N MET A 26 -5.59 -11.09 4.82
CA MET A 26 -5.12 -9.72 5.06
C MET A 26 -4.26 -9.22 3.91
N ASP A 27 -3.31 -10.02 3.43
CA ASP A 27 -2.43 -9.67 2.31
C ASP A 27 -3.26 -9.35 1.06
N LYS A 28 -4.31 -10.14 0.81
CA LYS A 28 -5.27 -9.88 -0.26
C LYS A 28 -5.99 -8.54 -0.09
N ALA A 29 -6.50 -8.25 1.12
CA ALA A 29 -7.22 -7.01 1.38
C ALA A 29 -6.34 -5.76 1.21
N VAL A 30 -5.07 -5.85 1.65
CA VAL A 30 -4.06 -4.80 1.45
C VAL A 30 -3.84 -4.55 -0.04
N LEU A 31 -3.59 -5.62 -0.81
CA LEU A 31 -3.34 -5.53 -2.25
C LEU A 31 -4.55 -5.04 -3.04
N GLU A 32 -5.77 -5.49 -2.71
CA GLU A 32 -6.99 -5.04 -3.38
C GLU A 32 -7.20 -3.53 -3.21
N GLN A 33 -6.90 -2.98 -2.02
CA GLN A 33 -7.00 -1.54 -1.77
C GLN A 33 -5.86 -0.76 -2.42
N ALA A 34 -4.64 -1.31 -2.43
CA ALA A 34 -3.52 -0.72 -3.18
C ALA A 34 -3.84 -0.65 -4.68
N ASP A 35 -4.37 -1.74 -5.26
CA ASP A 35 -4.81 -1.79 -6.66
C ASP A 35 -5.92 -0.79 -6.95
N ASP A 36 -6.92 -0.65 -6.08
CA ASP A 36 -7.98 0.35 -6.26
C ASP A 36 -7.44 1.79 -6.19
N MET A 37 -6.52 2.06 -5.26
CA MET A 37 -5.77 3.32 -5.20
C MET A 37 -5.01 3.57 -6.50
N GLY A 38 -4.27 2.57 -7.00
CA GLY A 38 -3.50 2.65 -8.23
C GLY A 38 -4.38 2.90 -9.46
N LYS A 39 -5.54 2.26 -9.54
CA LYS A 39 -6.52 2.50 -10.62
C LYS A 39 -7.04 3.94 -10.60
N LYS A 40 -7.37 4.46 -9.42
CA LYS A 40 -7.79 5.88 -9.26
C LYS A 40 -6.68 6.84 -9.65
N PHE A 41 -5.45 6.52 -9.27
CA PHE A 41 -4.27 7.28 -9.67
C PHE A 41 -4.11 7.35 -11.20
N ILE A 42 -4.10 6.20 -11.89
CA ILE A 42 -3.99 6.14 -13.36
C ILE A 42 -5.19 6.80 -14.06
N ALA A 43 -6.39 6.66 -13.50
CA ALA A 43 -7.61 7.29 -14.01
C ALA A 43 -7.68 8.81 -13.73
N LYS A 44 -6.67 9.39 -13.08
CA LYS A 44 -6.63 10.79 -12.63
C LYS A 44 -7.78 11.18 -11.69
N ASP A 45 -8.38 10.20 -11.01
CA ASP A 45 -9.33 10.40 -9.93
C ASP A 45 -8.57 10.73 -8.64
N TYR A 46 -8.02 11.94 -8.57
CA TYR A 46 -7.22 12.39 -7.42
C TYR A 46 -8.07 12.50 -6.15
N ALA A 47 -9.37 12.78 -6.29
CA ALA A 47 -10.29 12.75 -5.16
C ALA A 47 -10.42 11.33 -4.60
N GLY A 48 -10.63 10.31 -5.44
CA GLY A 48 -10.65 8.92 -5.00
C GLY A 48 -9.31 8.45 -4.46
N PHE A 49 -8.20 8.76 -5.14
CA PHE A 49 -6.84 8.39 -4.74
C PHE A 49 -6.53 8.83 -3.31
N LEU A 50 -6.84 10.09 -2.99
CA LEU A 50 -6.56 10.68 -1.68
C LEU A 50 -7.44 10.12 -0.54
N LEU A 51 -8.41 9.25 -0.80
CA LEU A 51 -9.11 8.47 0.26
C LEU A 51 -8.18 7.46 0.94
N TYR A 52 -7.14 7.03 0.22
CA TYR A 52 -6.14 6.09 0.69
C TYR A 52 -4.93 6.76 1.35
N THR A 53 -4.90 8.09 1.42
CA THR A 53 -3.83 8.81 2.10
C THR A 53 -4.04 8.82 3.61
N HIS A 54 -2.98 8.55 4.37
CA HIS A 54 -3.04 8.55 5.83
C HIS A 54 -3.46 9.94 6.37
N PRO A 55 -4.39 10.02 7.36
CA PRO A 55 -4.90 11.30 7.85
C PRO A 55 -3.84 12.27 8.37
N ILE A 56 -2.76 11.76 8.98
CA ILE A 56 -1.64 12.59 9.44
C ILE A 56 -0.94 13.27 8.25
N VAL A 57 -0.80 12.59 7.11
CA VAL A 57 -0.20 13.18 5.89
C VAL A 57 -1.10 14.30 5.38
N VAL A 58 -2.42 14.06 5.28
CA VAL A 58 -3.40 15.07 4.86
C VAL A 58 -3.34 16.30 5.77
N LYS A 59 -3.26 16.10 7.08
CA LYS A 59 -3.16 17.18 8.08
C LYS A 59 -1.87 17.98 7.92
N ASN A 60 -0.72 17.32 7.72
CA ASN A 60 0.55 18.01 7.53
C ASN A 60 0.60 18.81 6.22
N MET A 61 -0.15 18.38 5.19
CA MET A 61 -0.37 19.15 3.96
C MET A 61 -1.43 20.26 4.10
N GLY A 62 -1.99 20.45 5.31
CA GLY A 62 -2.99 21.46 5.65
C GLY A 62 -4.37 20.86 5.85
N ASN A 63 -5.03 20.46 4.76
CA ASN A 63 -6.32 19.79 4.79
C ASN A 63 -6.55 19.03 3.47
N ARG A 64 -7.72 18.39 3.36
CA ARG A 64 -8.09 17.57 2.21
C ARG A 64 -8.20 18.34 0.90
N GLU A 65 -8.72 19.57 0.96
CA GLU A 65 -8.92 20.45 -0.18
C GLU A 65 -7.57 20.92 -0.73
N LYS A 66 -6.71 21.42 0.14
CA LYS A 66 -5.35 21.85 -0.21
C LYS A 66 -4.52 20.70 -0.77
N MET A 67 -4.62 19.51 -0.17
CA MET A 67 -3.92 18.34 -0.69
C MET A 67 -4.42 17.96 -2.09
N LEU A 68 -5.72 18.01 -2.33
CA LEU A 68 -6.30 17.76 -3.66
C LEU A 68 -5.84 18.80 -4.69
N GLU A 69 -5.84 20.08 -4.31
CA GLU A 69 -5.36 21.17 -5.17
C GLU A 69 -3.90 20.97 -5.57
N GLU A 70 -3.01 20.80 -4.59
CA GLU A 70 -1.57 20.64 -4.84
C GLU A 70 -1.28 19.36 -5.63
N THR A 71 -1.94 18.25 -5.29
CA THR A 71 -1.80 16.98 -6.03
C THR A 71 -2.22 17.14 -7.49
N THR A 72 -3.37 17.78 -7.73
CA THR A 72 -3.88 18.04 -9.09
C THR A 72 -2.93 18.94 -9.87
N LYS A 73 -2.39 19.97 -9.22
CA LYS A 73 -1.42 20.89 -9.81
C LYS A 73 -0.11 20.19 -10.18
N SER A 74 0.45 19.39 -9.29
CA SER A 74 1.67 18.61 -9.55
C SER A 74 1.51 17.67 -10.74
N PHE A 75 0.40 16.95 -10.85
CA PHE A 75 0.17 16.07 -12.00
C PHE A 75 -0.04 16.82 -13.31
N LYS A 76 -0.74 17.96 -13.29
CA LYS A 76 -0.85 18.83 -14.47
C LYS A 76 0.51 19.34 -14.95
N GLN A 77 1.43 19.63 -14.03
CA GLN A 77 2.78 20.04 -14.39
C GLN A 77 3.55 18.91 -15.08
N LEU A 78 3.49 17.69 -14.54
CA LEU A 78 4.10 16.52 -15.17
C LEU A 78 3.57 16.28 -16.59
N GLU A 79 2.25 16.42 -16.78
CA GLU A 79 1.64 16.31 -18.12
C GLU A 79 2.13 17.41 -19.08
N ALA A 80 2.31 18.64 -18.60
CA ALA A 80 2.87 19.73 -19.40
C ALA A 80 4.33 19.47 -19.83
N GLU A 81 5.05 18.63 -19.08
CA GLU A 81 6.40 18.15 -19.38
C GLU A 81 6.38 16.87 -20.26
N ASN A 82 5.21 16.47 -20.78
CA ASN A 82 4.98 15.24 -21.54
C ASN A 82 5.29 13.95 -20.75
N ILE A 83 5.12 14.00 -19.44
CA ILE A 83 5.22 12.84 -18.55
C ILE A 83 3.81 12.30 -18.30
N THR A 84 3.59 11.00 -18.54
CA THR A 84 2.30 10.35 -18.33
C THR A 84 2.48 9.01 -17.63
N PHE A 85 1.68 8.75 -16.61
CA PHE A 85 1.68 7.46 -15.90
C PHE A 85 0.91 6.43 -16.74
N LEU A 86 1.58 5.33 -17.08
CA LEU A 86 1.02 4.25 -17.90
C LEU A 86 0.46 3.13 -17.03
N ALA A 87 1.19 2.75 -15.99
CA ALA A 87 0.79 1.68 -15.09
C ALA A 87 1.38 1.88 -13.69
N VAL A 88 0.66 1.34 -12.71
CA VAL A 88 1.16 1.12 -11.35
C VAL A 88 0.89 -0.34 -11.00
N LYS A 89 1.87 -1.00 -10.39
CA LYS A 89 1.79 -2.40 -9.97
C LYS A 89 2.33 -2.52 -8.56
N PHE A 90 1.75 -3.45 -7.79
CA PHE A 90 2.13 -3.71 -6.41
C PHE A 90 2.66 -5.14 -6.26
N GLY A 91 3.76 -5.27 -5.53
CA GLY A 91 4.35 -6.54 -5.14
C GLY A 91 3.70 -7.10 -3.88
N ALA A 92 4.08 -8.33 -3.50
CA ALA A 92 3.57 -8.95 -2.27
C ALA A 92 3.88 -8.09 -1.03
N PRO A 93 2.93 -7.92 -0.09
CA PRO A 93 3.19 -7.23 1.16
C PRO A 93 4.27 -7.94 1.96
N SER A 94 5.08 -7.18 2.70
CA SER A 94 5.90 -7.72 3.77
C SER A 94 5.02 -8.32 4.87
N LYS A 95 5.64 -9.03 5.80
CA LYS A 95 4.95 -9.48 7.02
C LYS A 95 4.21 -8.30 7.67
N ILE A 96 2.92 -8.50 7.95
CA ILE A 96 2.11 -7.54 8.69
C ILE A 96 2.54 -7.56 10.16
N VAL A 97 3.03 -6.42 10.62
CA VAL A 97 3.38 -6.18 12.03
C VAL A 97 2.23 -5.48 12.73
N LYS A 98 2.07 -5.75 14.02
CA LYS A 98 1.06 -5.11 14.87
C LYS A 98 1.77 -4.27 15.90
N VAL A 99 1.53 -2.97 15.89
CA VAL A 99 2.07 -2.03 16.88
C VAL A 99 0.90 -1.21 17.40
N ASP A 100 0.74 -1.19 18.71
CA ASP A 100 -0.41 -0.60 19.40
C ASP A 100 -1.74 -1.09 18.79
N ASN A 101 -2.51 -0.16 18.20
CA ASN A 101 -3.80 -0.43 17.55
C ASN A 101 -3.70 -0.43 16.01
N GLU A 102 -2.48 -0.42 15.46
CA GLU A 102 -2.22 -0.37 14.02
C GLU A 102 -1.66 -1.69 13.50
N MET A 103 -2.06 -2.02 12.28
CA MET A 103 -1.40 -3.02 11.44
C MET A 103 -0.59 -2.30 10.39
N GLN A 104 0.66 -2.72 10.20
CA GLN A 104 1.58 -2.05 9.30
C GLN A 104 2.33 -3.08 8.44
N CYS A 105 2.60 -2.76 7.18
CA CYS A 105 3.49 -3.54 6.32
C CYS A 105 4.09 -2.66 5.21
N ILE A 106 5.09 -3.18 4.51
CA ILE A 106 5.68 -2.56 3.31
C ILE A 106 5.11 -3.24 2.07
N ILE A 107 4.77 -2.47 1.05
CA ILE A 107 4.35 -2.96 -0.26
C ILE A 107 5.32 -2.42 -1.31
N PRO A 108 6.06 -3.29 -2.02
CA PRO A 108 6.83 -2.88 -3.19
C PRO A 108 5.90 -2.31 -4.25
N GLN A 109 6.29 -1.20 -4.87
CA GLN A 109 5.53 -0.55 -5.93
C GLN A 109 6.42 -0.41 -7.17
N MET A 110 5.82 -0.58 -8.34
CA MET A 110 6.44 -0.26 -9.62
C MET A 110 5.54 0.68 -10.40
N ILE A 111 6.15 1.72 -10.98
CA ILE A 111 5.48 2.76 -11.76
C ILE A 111 6.10 2.79 -13.15
N GLU A 112 5.27 2.62 -14.17
CA GLU A 112 5.67 2.81 -15.58
C GLU A 112 5.17 4.18 -16.05
N MET A 113 6.07 4.97 -16.62
CA MET A 113 5.80 6.32 -17.11
C MET A 113 6.27 6.46 -18.56
N LYS A 114 5.45 7.09 -19.40
CA LYS A 114 5.91 7.66 -20.66
C LYS A 114 6.59 8.99 -20.35
N VAL A 115 7.80 9.17 -20.85
CA VAL A 115 8.58 10.41 -20.74
C VAL A 115 9.12 10.78 -22.14
N PRO A 116 9.64 12.00 -22.35
CA PRO A 116 10.29 12.34 -23.60
C PRO A 116 11.41 11.35 -23.96
N GLY A 117 11.35 10.78 -25.17
CA GLY A 117 12.35 9.86 -25.71
C GLY A 117 12.20 8.39 -25.32
N GLY A 118 11.27 8.03 -24.43
CA GLY A 118 11.12 6.62 -24.04
C GLY A 118 10.12 6.34 -22.93
N LYS A 119 10.26 5.18 -22.31
CA LYS A 119 9.48 4.72 -21.16
C LYS A 119 10.42 4.53 -19.96
N LEU A 120 10.05 5.12 -18.83
CA LEU A 120 10.76 5.01 -17.57
C LEU A 120 10.00 4.06 -16.64
N THR A 121 10.69 3.10 -16.03
CA THR A 121 10.13 2.23 -14.99
C THR A 121 10.86 2.48 -13.69
N ALA A 122 10.14 2.91 -12.66
CA ALA A 122 10.67 3.18 -11.33
C ALA A 122 10.12 2.18 -10.31
N HIS A 123 10.94 1.81 -9.35
CA HIS A 123 10.58 0.93 -8.25
C HIS A 123 10.66 1.70 -6.93
N THR A 124 9.57 1.69 -6.17
CA THR A 124 9.46 2.36 -4.87
C THR A 124 8.81 1.42 -3.86
N SER A 125 8.42 1.95 -2.70
CA SER A 125 7.65 1.20 -1.72
C SER A 125 6.67 2.11 -0.99
N LEU A 126 5.56 1.50 -0.57
CA LEU A 126 4.55 2.11 0.25
C LEU A 126 4.61 1.50 1.65
N ILE A 127 4.48 2.34 2.68
CA ILE A 127 4.06 1.87 4.00
C ILE A 127 2.53 1.80 3.97
N ALA A 128 1.99 0.61 4.20
CA ALA A 128 0.57 0.38 4.38
C ALA A 128 0.23 0.35 5.88
N ILE A 129 -0.80 1.10 6.29
CA ILE A 129 -1.19 1.26 7.69
C ILE A 129 -2.70 1.08 7.81
N SER A 130 -3.15 0.26 8.77
CA SER A 130 -4.56 0.07 9.09
C SER A 130 -4.83 0.22 10.58
N ASN A 131 -5.78 1.11 10.91
CA ASN A 131 -6.13 1.43 12.30
C ASN A 131 -7.44 0.74 12.72
N ASN A 132 -7.99 -0.13 11.87
CA ASN A 132 -9.30 -0.76 12.06
C ASN A 132 -9.28 -2.26 11.75
N LYS A 133 -8.17 -2.92 12.11
CA LYS A 133 -7.95 -4.36 11.97
C LYS A 133 -7.98 -4.85 10.51
N GLY A 134 -7.38 -4.07 9.60
CA GLY A 134 -7.22 -4.45 8.19
C GLY A 134 -8.46 -4.22 7.32
N LYS A 135 -9.49 -3.52 7.82
CA LYS A 135 -10.68 -3.21 7.02
C LYS A 135 -10.40 -2.11 5.99
N ASN A 136 -9.72 -1.05 6.42
CA ASN A 136 -9.25 0.02 5.55
C ASN A 136 -7.74 0.16 5.69
N TRP A 137 -7.06 0.40 4.58
CA TRP A 137 -5.63 0.62 4.52
C TRP A 137 -5.33 2.01 3.97
N TYR A 138 -4.40 2.69 4.62
CA TYR A 138 -3.79 3.90 4.13
C TYR A 138 -2.41 3.58 3.59
N PHE A 139 -2.02 4.25 2.51
CA PHE A 139 -0.71 4.08 1.90
C PHE A 139 0.06 5.39 1.95
N VAL A 140 1.31 5.28 2.37
CA VAL A 140 2.23 6.40 2.47
C VAL A 140 3.47 6.06 1.66
N ASP A 141 3.72 6.85 0.62
CA ASP A 141 4.88 6.67 -0.24
C ASP A 141 6.16 6.99 0.53
N VAL A 142 7.13 6.08 0.45
CA VAL A 142 8.40 6.20 1.16
C VAL A 142 9.44 6.92 0.31
N SER A 143 9.33 6.89 -1.03
CA SER A 143 10.22 7.50 -2.04
C SER A 143 11.62 7.86 -1.53
N SER A 144 12.11 9.07 -1.75
CA SER A 144 13.45 9.51 -1.37
C SER A 144 13.60 9.77 0.14
N ASN A 145 12.61 9.38 0.96
CA ASN A 145 12.65 9.59 2.40
C ASN A 145 13.26 8.37 3.10
N SER A 146 14.10 8.62 4.09
CA SER A 146 14.58 7.56 4.98
C SER A 146 13.47 7.09 5.91
N MET A 147 13.56 5.85 6.43
CA MET A 147 12.67 5.39 7.50
C MET A 147 12.71 6.29 8.74
N GLU A 148 13.80 7.01 8.98
CA GLU A 148 13.90 8.00 10.05
C GLU A 148 12.99 9.21 9.78
N SER A 149 13.01 9.75 8.56
CA SER A 149 12.09 10.82 8.14
C SER A 149 10.63 10.36 8.21
N MET A 150 10.36 9.12 7.82
CA MET A 150 9.01 8.56 7.94
C MET A 150 8.56 8.45 9.40
N LYS A 151 9.45 8.07 10.32
CA LYS A 151 9.16 8.02 11.76
C LYS A 151 8.95 9.41 12.38
N MET A 152 9.58 10.46 11.85
CA MET A 152 9.29 11.84 12.28
C MET A 152 7.86 12.25 11.89
N LEU A 153 7.39 11.83 10.71
CA LEU A 153 6.03 12.10 10.25
C LEU A 153 4.98 11.20 10.92
N LEU A 154 5.31 9.93 11.13
CA LEU A 154 4.45 8.89 11.69
C LEU A 154 5.21 8.18 12.83
N PRO A 155 5.18 8.73 14.06
CA PRO A 155 5.94 8.18 15.18
C PRO A 155 5.56 6.75 15.60
N THR A 156 4.40 6.25 15.17
CA THR A 156 3.91 4.89 15.45
C THR A 156 4.50 3.82 14.54
N LEU A 157 5.33 4.19 13.55
CA LEU A 157 5.92 3.23 12.63
C LEU A 157 6.85 2.25 13.36
N SER A 158 6.56 0.96 13.19
CA SER A 158 7.33 -0.11 13.77
C SER A 158 8.78 -0.09 13.30
N SER A 159 9.72 -0.39 14.22
CA SER A 159 11.10 -0.70 13.85
C SER A 159 11.26 -2.02 13.09
N GLU A 160 10.22 -2.86 13.05
CA GLU A 160 10.22 -4.10 12.26
C GLU A 160 9.93 -3.86 10.77
N LEU A 161 9.52 -2.64 10.37
CA LEU A 161 9.36 -2.30 8.96
C LEU A 161 10.73 -2.13 8.30
N VAL A 162 11.02 -2.99 7.33
CA VAL A 162 12.25 -2.97 6.54
C VAL A 162 11.91 -2.64 5.10
N LEU A 163 12.46 -1.54 4.59
CA LEU A 163 12.34 -1.20 3.17
C LEU A 163 13.19 -2.16 2.34
N PRO A 164 12.73 -2.54 1.14
CA PRO A 164 13.58 -3.25 0.20
C PRO A 164 14.76 -2.36 -0.21
N GLU A 165 15.81 -2.98 -0.75
CA GLU A 165 16.93 -2.24 -1.31
C GLU A 165 16.45 -1.32 -2.45
N PRO A 166 16.96 -0.08 -2.53
CA PRO A 166 16.67 0.81 -3.65
C PRO A 166 17.05 0.14 -4.98
N GLN A 167 16.19 0.32 -5.98
CA GLN A 167 16.45 -0.14 -7.34
C GLN A 167 16.54 1.07 -8.26
N ASP A 168 17.58 1.10 -9.09
CA ASP A 168 17.73 2.15 -10.08
C ASP A 168 16.58 2.09 -11.10
N PRO A 169 16.03 3.25 -11.51
CA PRO A 169 15.05 3.29 -12.59
C PRO A 169 15.63 2.73 -13.88
N SER A 170 14.80 2.02 -14.65
CA SER A 170 15.16 1.54 -15.99
C SER A 170 14.50 2.39 -17.06
N PHE A 171 15.26 2.69 -18.12
CA PHE A 171 14.80 3.49 -19.26
C PHE A 171 14.84 2.66 -20.54
N GLU A 172 13.73 2.64 -21.27
CA GLU A 172 13.58 2.00 -22.58
C GLU A 172 13.35 3.09 -23.63
N GLU A 173 14.29 3.24 -24.56
CA GLU A 173 14.19 4.21 -25.67
C GLU A 173 13.00 3.89 -26.58
N ASP A 174 12.38 4.93 -27.14
CA ASP A 174 11.35 4.74 -28.16
C ASP A 174 11.92 4.03 -29.40
N PRO A 175 11.13 3.20 -30.10
CA PRO A 175 11.55 2.60 -31.35
C PRO A 175 11.95 3.70 -32.35
N LYS A 176 13.14 3.56 -32.95
CA LYS A 176 13.56 4.44 -34.04
C LYS A 176 12.60 4.25 -35.21
N GLN A 177 11.98 5.34 -35.66
CA GLN A 177 11.15 5.38 -36.87
C GLN A 177 12.00 5.21 -38.13
#